data_AF-A0A662BEW6-F1
#
_entry.id   AF-A0A662BEW6-F1
#
_cell.length_a   1.000
_cell.length_b   1.000
_cell.length_c   1.000
_cell.angle_alpha   90.00
_cell.angle_beta   90.00
_cell.angle_gamma   90.00
#
_symmetry.space_group_name_H-M   'P 1'
#
loop_
_entity.id
_entity.type
_entity.pdbx_description
1 polymer ?
#
loop_
_entity_poly.entity_id
_entity_poly.type
_entity_poly.pdbx_seq_one_letter_code
_entity_poly.pdbx_strand_id
1 'polypeptide(L)'
;SNVAEGFYLKKCKPSAKFGYSTHELAPETILHLAKSLYNHQPKSYILGIEGVQWNLEIGLSDKAKHNIKKAIASFIENMLSPNSVIQN
;
A
#
# COMPACT_ATOMS: atom_id res chain seq x y z
N SER A 1 -1.88 -2.06 14.33
CA SER A 1 -1.65 -0.66 13.91
C SER A 1 -3.00 -0.03 13.67
N ASN A 2 -3.42 0.92 14.52
CA ASN A 2 -4.69 1.62 14.32
C ASN A 2 -4.48 2.64 13.19
N VAL A 3 -5.00 2.33 12.01
CA VAL A 3 -5.01 3.29 10.91
C VAL A 3 -6.29 4.10 11.09
N ALA A 4 -6.18 5.35 11.52
CA ALA A 4 -7.33 6.15 11.97
C ALA A 4 -8.49 6.19 10.95
N GLU A 5 -8.18 6.09 9.66
CA GLU A 5 -9.18 6.07 8.58
C GLU A 5 -9.47 4.68 7.97
N GLY A 6 -8.84 3.64 8.49
CA GLY A 6 -8.94 2.26 8.00
C GLY A 6 -8.04 1.93 6.79
N PHE A 7 -7.32 2.93 6.26
CA PHE A 7 -6.34 2.75 5.17
C PHE A 7 -5.27 3.86 5.22
N TYR A 8 -4.13 3.62 4.58
CA TYR A 8 -3.08 4.61 4.40
C TYR A 8 -2.51 4.54 2.98
N LEU A 9 -2.05 5.69 2.47
CA LEU A 9 -1.29 5.79 1.23
C LEU A 9 0.08 6.41 1.55
N LYS A 10 1.17 5.75 1.16
CA LYS A 10 2.53 6.29 1.33
C LYS A 10 3.38 6.06 0.09
N LYS A 11 4.40 6.89 -0.12
CA LYS A 11 5.45 6.62 -1.11
C LYS A 11 6.23 5.35 -0.71
N CYS A 12 6.45 4.45 -1.66
CA CYS A 12 7.32 3.29 -1.49
C CYS A 12 8.76 3.73 -1.81
N LYS A 13 9.67 3.58 -0.84
CA LYS A 13 11.10 3.85 -1.05
C LYS A 13 11.85 2.52 -1.00
N PRO A 14 12.83 2.28 -1.89
CA PRO A 14 13.60 1.06 -1.85
C PRO A 14 14.30 0.90 -0.50
N SER A 15 14.28 -0.31 0.04
CA SER A 15 14.93 -0.64 1.31
C SER A 15 15.55 -2.01 1.22
N ALA A 16 16.79 -2.15 1.67
CA ALA A 16 17.46 -3.45 1.82
C ALA A 16 17.05 -4.19 3.11
N LYS A 17 16.06 -3.67 3.85
CA LYS A 17 15.56 -4.33 5.06
C LYS A 17 14.73 -5.54 4.67
N PHE A 18 15.29 -6.73 4.88
CA PHE A 18 14.57 -7.99 4.75
C PHE A 18 13.49 -8.08 5.84
N GLY A 19 12.26 -8.42 5.42
CA GLY A 19 11.18 -8.73 6.36
C GLY A 19 11.57 -9.91 7.24
N TYR A 20 11.13 -9.88 8.50
CA TYR A 20 11.52 -10.84 9.54
C TYR A 20 11.02 -12.29 9.31
N SER A 21 10.38 -12.62 8.18
CA SER A 21 9.98 -13.99 7.83
C SER A 21 10.12 -14.27 6.33
N THR A 22 10.33 -15.54 5.97
CA THR A 22 10.42 -16.02 4.59
C THR A 22 9.10 -15.93 3.81
N HIS A 23 7.98 -15.72 4.49
CA HIS A 23 6.65 -15.67 3.87
C HIS A 23 6.20 -14.25 3.48
N GLU A 24 6.94 -13.22 3.88
CA GLU A 24 6.53 -11.84 3.63
C GLU A 24 7.74 -10.99 3.20
N LEU A 25 7.86 -10.79 1.89
CA LEU A 25 8.82 -9.85 1.32
C LEU A 25 8.19 -8.45 1.32
N ALA A 26 8.80 -7.52 2.05
CA ALA A 26 8.31 -6.14 2.08
C ALA A 26 8.37 -5.52 0.67
N PRO A 27 7.35 -4.75 0.22
CA PRO A 27 7.35 -4.10 -1.09
C PRO A 27 8.58 -3.21 -1.34
N GLU A 28 9.10 -2.59 -0.29
CA GLU A 28 10.33 -1.80 -0.32
C GLU A 28 11.55 -2.64 -0.75
N THR A 29 11.58 -3.94 -0.43
CA THR A 29 12.65 -4.87 -0.84
C THR A 29 12.53 -5.22 -2.32
N ILE A 30 11.30 -5.41 -2.83
CA ILE A 30 11.06 -5.64 -4.27
C ILE A 30 11.61 -4.46 -5.07
N LEU A 31 11.35 -3.22 -4.61
CA LEU A 31 11.85 -2.02 -5.27
C LEU A 31 13.38 -1.90 -5.19
N HIS A 32 13.99 -2.37 -4.10
CA HIS A 32 15.45 -2.47 -3.98
C HIS A 32 16.02 -3.46 -5.00
N LEU A 33 15.42 -4.64 -5.15
CA LEU A 33 15.83 -5.66 -6.11
C LEU A 33 15.68 -5.19 -7.56
N ALA A 34 14.59 -4.51 -7.90
CA ALA A 34 14.40 -3.92 -9.23
C ALA A 34 15.55 -2.98 -9.62
N LYS A 35 16.01 -2.17 -8.65
CA LYS A 35 17.18 -1.31 -8.82
C LYS A 35 18.47 -2.11 -8.96
N SER A 36 18.71 -3.08 -8.08
CA SER A 36 19.99 -3.81 -8.04
C SER A 36 20.19 -4.76 -9.23
N LEU A 37 19.12 -5.36 -9.73
CA LEU A 37 19.19 -6.37 -10.81
C LEU A 37 19.00 -5.76 -12.20
N TYR A 38 18.20 -4.71 -12.31
CA TYR A 38 17.79 -4.15 -13.60
C TYR A 38 18.12 -2.65 -13.75
N ASN A 39 18.80 -2.04 -12.77
CA ASN A 39 19.08 -0.60 -12.73
C ASN A 39 17.84 0.28 -12.95
N HIS A 40 16.67 -0.21 -12.52
CA HIS A 40 15.39 0.46 -12.73
C HIS A 40 14.76 0.89 -11.40
N GLN A 41 14.28 2.13 -11.32
CA GLN A 41 13.71 2.70 -10.10
C GLN A 41 12.35 3.38 -10.40
N PRO A 42 11.26 2.60 -10.46
CA PRO A 42 9.94 3.15 -10.76
C PRO A 42 9.42 3.99 -9.58
N LYS A 43 8.56 4.97 -9.91
CA LYS A 43 7.80 5.73 -8.92
C LYS A 43 6.71 4.82 -8.35
N SER A 44 6.78 4.50 -7.08
CA SER A 44 5.91 3.50 -6.45
C SER A 44 5.27 4.00 -5.16
N TYR A 45 4.09 3.48 -4.85
CA TYR A 45 3.28 3.83 -3.68
C TYR A 45 2.70 2.57 -3.06
N ILE A 46 2.45 2.61 -1.75
CA ILE A 46 1.78 1.54 -0.99
C ILE A 46 0.44 2.07 -0.50
N LEU A 47 -0.64 1.42 -0.92
CA LEU A 47 -1.98 1.59 -0.36
C LEU A 47 -2.24 0.42 0.58
N GLY A 48 -2.06 0.64 1.88
CA GLY A 48 -2.32 -0.37 2.90
C GLY A 48 -3.72 -0.21 3.48
N ILE A 49 -4.41 -1.33 3.72
CA ILE A 49 -5.77 -1.36 4.26
C ILE A 49 -5.74 -2.12 5.59
N GLU A 50 -6.35 -1.55 6.62
CA GLU A 50 -6.36 -2.13 7.95
C GLU A 50 -7.18 -3.43 7.97
N GLY A 51 -6.56 -4.52 8.41
CA GLY A 51 -7.23 -5.77 8.72
C GLY A 51 -8.04 -5.65 10.00
N VAL A 52 -9.33 -5.99 9.95
CA VAL A 52 -10.26 -5.81 11.08
C VAL A 52 -10.35 -7.05 11.96
N GLN A 53 -10.55 -8.22 11.34
CA GLN A 53 -10.68 -9.50 12.02
C GLN A 53 -10.16 -10.57 11.07
N TRP A 54 -9.38 -11.50 11.61
CA TRP A 54 -8.82 -12.63 10.89
C TRP A 54 -9.43 -13.89 11.46
N ASN A 55 -10.62 -14.26 10.98
CA ASN A 55 -11.31 -15.49 11.35
C ASN A 55 -11.46 -16.40 10.13
N LEU A 56 -11.74 -17.69 10.36
CA LEU A 56 -12.02 -18.67 9.30
C LEU A 56 -13.42 -18.45 8.72
N GLU A 57 -13.61 -17.33 8.04
CA GLU A 57 -14.85 -16.93 7.42
C GLU A 57 -14.61 -16.57 5.95
N ILE A 58 -15.61 -16.80 5.10
CA ILE A 58 -15.54 -16.44 3.69
C ILE A 58 -16.10 -15.04 3.52
N GLY A 59 -15.25 -14.13 3.05
CA GLY A 59 -15.64 -12.78 2.68
C GLY A 59 -15.11 -11.70 3.63
N LEU A 60 -15.55 -10.47 3.38
CA LEU A 60 -15.12 -9.29 4.12
C LEU A 60 -16.17 -8.91 5.16
N SER A 61 -15.72 -8.55 6.37
CA SER A 61 -16.59 -7.87 7.34
C SER A 61 -17.06 -6.52 6.80
N ASP A 62 -18.14 -5.97 7.34
CA ASP A 62 -18.66 -4.69 6.87
C ASP A 62 -17.67 -3.54 7.09
N LYS A 63 -16.88 -3.60 8.16
CA LYS A 63 -15.78 -2.64 8.37
C LYS A 63 -14.67 -2.81 7.32
N ALA A 64 -14.30 -4.04 6.95
CA ALA A 64 -13.31 -4.26 5.89
C ALA A 64 -13.82 -3.76 4.52
N LYS A 65 -15.10 -4.00 4.19
CA LYS A 65 -15.74 -3.42 2.99
C LYS A 65 -15.70 -1.89 3.01
N HIS A 66 -15.99 -1.29 4.16
CA HIS A 66 -15.94 0.16 4.33
C HIS A 66 -14.52 0.72 4.14
N ASN A 67 -13.52 0.10 4.77
CA ASN A 67 -12.12 0.49 4.64
C ASN A 67 -11.64 0.42 3.19
N ILE A 68 -11.98 -0.66 2.46
CA ILE A 68 -11.64 -0.79 1.03
C ILE A 68 -12.30 0.31 0.19
N LYS A 69 -13.58 0.60 0.42
CA LYS A 69 -14.29 1.66 -0.32
C LYS A 69 -13.62 3.02 -0.12
N LYS A 70 -13.26 3.37 1.12
CA LYS A 70 -12.54 4.63 1.42
C LYS A 70 -11.16 4.68 0.77
N ALA A 71 -10.43 3.57 0.80
CA ALA A 71 -9.11 3.47 0.18
C ALA A 71 -9.16 3.72 -1.34
N ILE A 72 -10.15 3.10 -2.02
CA ILE A 72 -10.35 3.27 -3.47
C ILE A 72 -10.76 4.71 -3.80
N ALA A 73 -11.72 5.29 -3.07
CA ALA A 73 -12.14 6.67 -3.28
C ALA A 73 -10.97 7.65 -3.14
N SER A 74 -10.20 7.53 -2.05
CA SER A 74 -9.01 8.36 -1.82
C SER A 74 -7.95 8.18 -2.91
N PHE A 75 -7.72 6.94 -3.39
CA PHE A 75 -6.79 6.70 -4.49
C PHE A 75 -7.24 7.39 -5.78
N ILE A 76 -8.52 7.27 -6.16
CA ILE A 76 -9.04 7.94 -7.36
C ILE A 76 -8.91 9.46 -7.23
N GLU A 77 -9.38 10.02 -6.11
CA GLU A 77 -9.39 11.46 -5.87
C GLU A 77 -7.98 12.06 -5.86
N ASN A 78 -7.03 11.45 -5.15
CA ASN A 78 -5.74 12.05 -4.85
C ASN A 78 -4.60 11.63 -5.80
N MET A 79 -4.74 10.50 -6.52
CA MET A 79 -3.67 9.96 -7.38
C MET A 79 -4.03 9.91 -8.86
N LEU A 80 -5.31 9.77 -9.21
CA LEU A 80 -5.74 9.64 -10.62
C LEU A 80 -6.48 10.86 -11.15
N SER A 81 -7.03 11.72 -10.30
CA SER A 81 -7.67 12.95 -10.76
C SER A 81 -6.67 13.84 -11.52
N PRO A 82 -7.05 14.36 -12.70
CA PRO A 82 -6.17 15.16 -13.58
C PRO A 82 -5.55 16.40 -12.92
N ASN A 83 -6.08 16.84 -11.78
CA ASN A 83 -5.68 18.06 -11.08
C ASN A 83 -4.61 17.87 -9.99
N SER A 84 -4.01 16.68 -9.85
CA SER A 84 -2.95 16.41 -8.85
C SER A 84 -1.52 16.72 -9.35
N VAL A 85 -1.37 17.22 -10.57
CA VAL A 85 -0.11 17.81 -11.06
C VAL A 85 -0.21 19.33 -10.90
N ILE A 86 0.20 19.82 -9.74
CA ILE A 86 0.92 21.09 -9.47
C ILE A 86 0.88 21.22 -7.94
N GLN A 87 1.89 20.71 -7.25
CA GLN A 87 2.50 21.41 -6.11
C GLN A 87 3.99 21.07 -6.11
N ASN A 88 4.78 22.15 -6.20
CA ASN A 88 6.22 22.25 -6.40
C ASN A 88 7.06 21.46 -5.38
#